data_AF-A0A7X8F9C6-F1
#
_entry.id   AF-A0A7X8F9C6-F1
#
_cell.length_a   1.000
_cell.length_b   1.000
_cell.length_c   1.000
_cell.angle_alpha   90.00
_cell.angle_beta   90.00
_cell.angle_gamma   90.00
#
_symmetry.space_group_name_H-M   'P 1'
#
loop_
_entity.id
_entity.type
_entity.pdbx_description
1 polymer ?
#
loop_
_entity_poly.entity_id
_entity_poly.type
_entity_poly.pdbx_seq_one_letter_code
_entity_poly.pdbx_strand_id
1 'polypeptide(L)'
;MKVKFKYGIRTFSGTVDEMTYSSYKNGSVCIGRRWVMPKLTEQNSEMGKTSQNLSKLWEGASTEYKDDFAAYARLYGQLKSNRRKAVNNGYSLFVKAMYAWAKTEDPELDLKTVTLQDIDTLGGRVASVYGCVSNGILPAVPGWEEMEGEI
;
A
#
# COMPACT_ATOMS: atom_id res chain seq x y z
N MET A 1 -5.01 0.49 -29.38
CA MET A 1 -4.35 0.90 -30.65
C MET A 1 -3.74 2.29 -30.47
N LYS A 2 -2.68 2.64 -31.22
CA LYS A 2 -2.13 4.02 -31.20
C LYS A 2 -3.15 4.97 -31.85
N VAL A 3 -3.49 6.06 -31.17
CA VAL A 3 -4.45 7.05 -31.66
C VAL A 3 -3.70 8.32 -32.06
N LYS A 4 -4.07 8.90 -33.21
CA LYS A 4 -3.62 10.22 -33.64
C LYS A 4 -4.82 11.17 -33.59
N PHE A 5 -4.70 12.25 -32.84
CA PHE A 5 -5.74 13.28 -32.77
C PHE A 5 -5.52 14.32 -33.87
N LYS A 6 -6.59 14.99 -34.28
CA LYS A 6 -6.56 16.17 -35.15
C LYS A 6 -6.42 17.44 -34.29
N TYR A 7 -6.10 18.58 -34.92
CA TYR A 7 -6.10 19.92 -34.30
C TYR A 7 -5.04 20.16 -33.20
N GLY A 8 -3.83 19.60 -33.35
CA GLY A 8 -2.70 19.91 -32.47
C GLY A 8 -2.74 19.28 -31.07
N ILE A 9 -3.75 18.46 -30.77
CA ILE A 9 -3.81 17.67 -29.54
C ILE A 9 -2.77 16.55 -29.61
N ARG A 10 -1.76 16.62 -28.74
CA ARG A 10 -0.65 15.64 -28.73
C ARG A 10 -1.05 14.32 -28.05
N THR A 11 -1.70 14.41 -26.89
CA THR A 11 -2.24 13.26 -26.16
C THR A 11 -3.46 13.65 -25.34
N PHE A 12 -4.29 12.68 -25.00
CA PHE A 12 -5.44 12.82 -24.12
C PHE A 12 -5.45 11.67 -23.11
N SER A 13 -6.02 11.89 -21.93
CA SER A 13 -6.18 10.88 -20.89
C SER A 13 -7.58 10.98 -20.31
N GLY A 14 -8.28 9.86 -20.21
CA GLY A 14 -9.66 9.80 -19.74
C GLY A 14 -10.55 8.96 -20.63
N THR A 15 -11.81 8.83 -20.24
CA THR A 15 -12.83 8.07 -20.99
C THR A 15 -13.84 9.04 -21.60
N VAL A 16 -14.08 8.92 -22.91
CA VAL A 16 -15.07 9.69 -23.67
C VAL A 16 -15.78 8.73 -24.61
N ASP A 17 -17.11 8.76 -24.66
CA ASP A 17 -17.96 7.97 -25.57
C ASP A 17 -17.44 6.53 -25.78
N GLU A 18 -17.38 5.77 -24.68
CA GLU A 18 -16.97 4.36 -24.67
C GLU A 18 -15.51 4.10 -25.10
N MET A 19 -14.67 5.13 -25.20
CA MET A 19 -13.25 5.01 -25.49
C MET A 19 -12.42 5.53 -24.32
N THR A 20 -11.55 4.70 -23.79
CA THR A 20 -10.55 5.11 -22.81
C THR A 20 -9.23 5.40 -23.51
N TYR A 21 -8.71 6.59 -23.25
CA TYR A 21 -7.43 7.07 -23.73
C TYR A 21 -6.43 7.10 -22.57
N SER A 22 -5.20 6.71 -22.86
CA SER A 22 -4.11 6.77 -21.91
C SER A 22 -2.87 7.33 -22.59
N SER A 23 -2.23 8.28 -21.90
CA SER A 23 -1.03 8.96 -22.34
C SER A 23 0.22 8.22 -21.83
N TYR A 24 1.16 7.97 -22.72
CA TYR A 24 2.40 7.27 -22.45
C TYR A 24 3.61 8.07 -22.95
N LYS A 25 4.80 7.72 -22.42
CA LYS A 25 6.08 8.34 -22.78
C LYS A 25 6.00 9.88 -22.69
N ASN A 26 5.56 10.40 -21.54
CA ASN A 26 5.41 11.83 -21.26
C ASN A 26 4.61 12.58 -22.35
N GLY A 27 3.44 12.05 -22.73
CA GLY A 27 2.60 12.74 -23.71
C GLY A 27 3.05 12.63 -25.16
N SER A 28 3.87 11.64 -25.50
CA SER A 28 4.27 11.40 -26.90
C SER A 28 3.48 10.29 -27.59
N VAL A 29 2.83 9.41 -26.83
CA VAL A 29 2.02 8.32 -27.38
C VAL A 29 0.67 8.30 -26.68
N CYS A 30 -0.41 8.32 -27.46
CA CYS A 30 -1.76 8.04 -26.96
C CYS A 30 -2.19 6.65 -27.41
N ILE A 31 -2.68 5.84 -26.46
CA ILE A 31 -3.33 4.57 -26.75
C ILE A 31 -4.81 4.73 -26.41
N GLY A 32 -5.66 4.48 -27.41
CA GLY A 32 -7.10 4.37 -27.25
C GLY A 32 -7.52 2.90 -27.26
N ARG A 33 -8.45 2.57 -26.37
CA ARG A 33 -9.15 1.28 -26.34
C ARG A 33 -10.63 1.54 -26.08
N ARG A 34 -11.50 0.69 -26.65
CA ARG A 34 -12.89 0.64 -26.23
C ARG A 34 -12.93 0.31 -24.73
N TRP A 35 -13.68 1.10 -23.97
CA TRP A 35 -13.93 0.84 -22.57
C TRP A 35 -14.80 -0.39 -22.44
N VAL A 36 -14.41 -1.27 -21.53
CA VAL A 36 -15.18 -2.45 -21.14
C VAL A 36 -15.11 -2.49 -19.63
N MET A 37 -16.25 -2.74 -18.98
CA MET A 37 -16.27 -2.95 -17.55
C MET A 37 -15.41 -4.19 -17.22
N PRO A 38 -14.36 -4.06 -16.39
CA PRO A 38 -13.56 -5.21 -15.99
C PRO A 38 -14.43 -6.25 -15.28
N LYS A 39 -14.21 -7.54 -15.55
CA LYS A 39 -14.88 -8.62 -14.83
C LYS A 39 -14.36 -8.67 -13.40
N LEU A 40 -15.27 -8.80 -12.44
CA LEU A 40 -14.89 -9.06 -11.06
C LEU A 40 -14.37 -10.50 -10.95
N THR A 41 -13.14 -10.65 -10.45
CA THR A 41 -12.55 -11.95 -10.15
C THR A 41 -12.62 -12.23 -8.65
N GLU A 42 -12.52 -13.50 -8.25
CA GLU A 42 -12.47 -13.89 -6.84
C GLU A 42 -11.33 -13.16 -6.11
N GLN A 43 -10.15 -13.07 -6.74
CA GLN A 43 -9.01 -12.31 -6.21
C GLN A 43 -9.35 -10.84 -5.90
N ASN A 44 -10.18 -10.18 -6.71
CA ASN A 44 -10.59 -8.80 -6.44
C ASN A 44 -11.47 -8.73 -5.18
N SER A 45 -12.36 -9.70 -5.00
CA SER A 45 -13.19 -9.81 -3.81
C SER A 45 -12.35 -10.11 -2.56
N GLU A 46 -11.35 -10.97 -2.68
CA GLU A 46 -10.41 -11.29 -1.59
C GLU A 46 -9.59 -10.08 -1.17
N MET A 47 -8.97 -9.39 -2.13
CA MET A 47 -8.21 -8.16 -1.88
C MET A 47 -9.11 -7.10 -1.22
N GLY A 48 -10.35 -6.96 -1.67
CA GLY A 48 -11.33 -6.05 -1.06
C GLY A 48 -11.61 -6.38 0.41
N LYS A 49 -11.83 -7.66 0.74
CA LYS A 49 -12.04 -8.11 2.12
C LYS A 49 -10.83 -7.86 3.00
N THR A 50 -9.63 -8.20 2.52
CA THR A 50 -8.38 -7.96 3.25
C THR A 50 -8.17 -6.46 3.49
N SER A 51 -8.32 -5.62 2.47
CA SER A 51 -8.17 -4.16 2.63
C SER A 51 -9.20 -3.57 3.60
N GLN A 52 -10.44 -4.04 3.58
CA GLN A 52 -11.45 -3.61 4.55
C GLN A 52 -11.09 -4.03 5.98
N ASN A 53 -10.59 -5.24 6.17
CA ASN A 53 -10.16 -5.70 7.49
C ASN A 53 -8.96 -4.89 8.01
N LEU A 54 -7.91 -4.72 7.20
CA LEU A 54 -6.74 -3.92 7.55
C LEU A 54 -7.08 -2.46 7.88
N SER A 55 -8.06 -1.86 7.18
CA SER A 55 -8.53 -0.51 7.50
C SER A 55 -9.17 -0.46 8.89
N LYS A 56 -9.98 -1.46 9.24
CA LYS A 56 -10.62 -1.55 10.57
C LYS A 56 -9.59 -1.76 11.69
N LEU A 57 -8.60 -2.61 11.45
CA LEU A 57 -7.50 -2.83 12.40
C LEU A 57 -6.70 -1.54 12.61
N TRP A 58 -6.38 -0.84 11.53
CA TRP A 58 -5.72 0.46 11.63
C TRP A 58 -6.58 1.48 12.37
N GLU A 59 -7.89 1.55 12.12
CA GLU A 59 -8.79 2.45 12.86
C GLU A 59 -8.82 2.13 14.35
N GLY A 60 -8.90 0.85 14.71
CA GLY A 60 -8.87 0.37 16.09
C GLY A 60 -7.52 0.48 16.80
N ALA A 61 -6.44 0.72 16.05
CA ALA A 61 -5.10 0.81 16.62
C ALA A 61 -4.90 2.05 17.50
N SER A 62 -3.99 1.95 18.46
CA SER A 62 -3.61 3.03 19.37
C SER A 62 -3.08 4.26 18.62
N THR A 63 -3.20 5.44 19.25
CA THR A 63 -2.69 6.69 18.68
C THR A 63 -1.16 6.67 18.59
N GLU A 64 -0.50 6.09 19.58
CA GLU A 64 0.96 5.99 19.67
C GLU A 64 1.51 5.16 18.51
N TYR A 65 0.90 4.00 18.22
CA TYR A 65 1.25 3.18 17.07
C TYR A 65 1.13 3.92 15.74
N LYS A 66 0.04 4.67 15.56
CA LYS A 66 -0.19 5.47 14.35
C LYS A 66 0.85 6.59 14.19
N ASP A 67 1.19 7.25 15.30
CA ASP A 67 2.17 8.33 15.33
C ASP A 67 3.58 7.80 15.05
N ASP A 68 3.95 6.63 15.58
CA ASP A 68 5.22 5.96 15.29
C ASP A 68 5.34 5.60 13.82
N PHE A 69 4.31 5.00 13.22
CA PHE A 69 4.28 4.72 11.79
C PHE A 69 4.34 5.99 10.93
N ALA A 70 3.75 7.09 11.39
CA ALA A 70 3.82 8.39 10.70
C ALA A 70 5.23 9.03 10.82
N ALA A 71 5.86 8.94 11.98
CA ALA A 71 7.23 9.38 12.21
C ALA A 71 8.22 8.57 11.38
N TYR A 72 8.10 7.24 11.43
CA TYR A 72 8.87 6.31 10.60
C TYR A 72 8.70 6.63 9.12
N ALA A 73 7.47 6.86 8.63
CA ALA A 73 7.21 7.20 7.23
C ALA A 73 7.96 8.46 6.76
N ARG A 74 7.99 9.50 7.60
CA ARG A 74 8.74 10.75 7.32
C ARG A 74 10.23 10.48 7.19
N LEU A 75 10.82 9.75 8.14
CA LEU A 75 12.24 9.41 8.13
C LEU A 75 12.60 8.49 6.96
N TYR A 76 11.75 7.51 6.68
CA TYR A 76 11.90 6.60 5.54
C TYR A 76 11.84 7.32 4.19
N GLY A 77 11.04 8.38 4.08
CA GLY A 77 10.99 9.23 2.88
C GLY A 77 12.27 10.04 2.64
N GLN A 78 12.99 10.40 3.71
CA GLN A 78 14.22 11.19 3.62
C GLN A 78 15.46 10.37 3.25
N LEU A 79 15.39 9.04 3.38
CA LEU A 79 16.48 8.14 2.98
C LEU A 79 16.81 8.26 1.49
N LYS A 80 18.11 8.33 1.19
CA LYS A 80 18.64 8.47 -0.19
C LYS A 80 18.14 7.36 -1.13
N SER A 81 17.89 6.16 -0.60
CA SER A 81 17.34 5.01 -1.33
C SER A 81 15.88 5.20 -1.75
N ASN A 82 15.13 6.08 -1.09
CA ASN A 82 13.68 6.25 -1.30
C ASN A 82 13.31 7.61 -1.93
N ARG A 83 14.26 8.53 -2.06
CA ARG A 83 14.04 9.92 -2.52
C ARG A 83 13.39 10.08 -3.91
N ARG A 84 13.40 9.03 -4.75
CA ARG A 84 12.77 9.02 -6.09
C ARG A 84 11.45 8.24 -6.14
N LYS A 85 11.03 7.64 -5.03
CA LYS A 85 9.77 6.87 -4.93
C LYS A 85 8.71 7.74 -4.27
N ALA A 86 7.44 7.36 -4.45
CA ALA A 86 6.35 8.02 -3.74
C ALA A 86 6.59 7.93 -2.22
N VAL A 87 6.33 9.04 -1.53
CA VAL A 87 6.41 9.08 -0.07
C VAL A 87 5.31 8.17 0.47
N ASN A 88 5.69 7.15 1.24
CA ASN A 88 4.74 6.26 1.88
C ASN A 88 4.08 7.00 3.06
N ASN A 89 2.81 6.71 3.33
CA ASN A 89 2.13 7.17 4.55
C ASN A 89 2.20 6.05 5.60
N GLY A 90 1.89 6.37 6.87
CA GLY A 90 1.95 5.39 7.96
C GLY A 90 1.08 4.15 7.66
N TYR A 91 -0.14 4.37 7.19
CA TYR A 91 -1.05 3.28 6.80
C TYR A 91 -0.49 2.37 5.69
N SER A 92 0.16 2.90 4.66
CA SER A 92 0.70 2.08 3.57
C SER A 92 1.89 1.24 4.03
N LEU A 93 2.66 1.73 5.00
CA LEU A 93 3.72 0.96 5.65
C LEU A 93 3.14 -0.13 6.56
N PHE A 94 2.10 0.17 7.32
CA PHE A 94 1.35 -0.81 8.10
C PHE A 94 0.81 -1.95 7.23
N VAL A 95 0.10 -1.61 6.14
CA VAL A 95 -0.42 -2.60 5.19
C VAL A 95 0.72 -3.46 4.64
N LYS A 96 1.85 -2.84 4.26
CA LYS A 96 3.03 -3.56 3.79
C LYS A 96 3.60 -4.51 4.86
N ALA A 97 3.65 -4.08 6.12
CA ALA A 97 4.11 -4.90 7.23
C ALA A 97 3.19 -6.11 7.46
N MET A 98 1.88 -5.90 7.42
CA MET A 98 0.88 -6.97 7.57
C MET A 98 0.97 -8.02 6.45
N TYR A 99 1.16 -7.60 5.20
CA TYR A 99 1.39 -8.55 4.10
C TYR A 99 2.72 -9.31 4.22
N ALA A 100 3.76 -8.67 4.76
CA ALA A 100 5.03 -9.33 4.99
C ALA A 100 4.92 -10.36 6.12
N TRP A 101 4.19 -10.04 7.20
CA TRP A 101 3.89 -10.97 8.28
C TRP A 101 3.05 -12.16 7.82
N ALA A 102 1.99 -11.93 7.05
CA ALA A 102 1.22 -13.00 6.41
C ALA A 102 2.08 -13.92 5.55
N LYS A 103 3.08 -13.37 4.85
CA LYS A 103 4.00 -14.17 4.05
C LYS A 103 4.97 -15.01 4.89
N THR A 104 5.34 -14.55 6.09
CA THR A 104 6.23 -15.31 6.98
C THR A 104 5.51 -16.45 7.71
N GLU A 105 4.21 -16.29 7.98
CA GLU A 105 3.36 -17.28 8.66
C GLU A 105 2.47 -18.09 7.70
N ASP A 106 2.64 -17.92 6.37
CA ASP A 106 1.88 -18.63 5.33
C ASP A 106 2.08 -20.15 5.50
N PRO A 107 1.01 -20.98 5.62
CA PRO A 107 -0.41 -20.70 5.32
C PRO A 107 -1.36 -20.55 6.52
N GLU A 108 -0.85 -20.38 7.74
CA GLU A 108 -1.71 -20.38 8.95
C GLU A 108 -2.45 -19.05 9.15
N LEU A 109 -1.96 -17.96 8.56
CA LEU A 109 -2.47 -16.61 8.82
C LEU A 109 -3.30 -16.04 7.65
N ASP A 110 -4.60 -15.88 7.85
CA ASP A 110 -5.49 -15.16 6.93
C ASP A 110 -5.76 -13.71 7.39
N LEU A 111 -5.22 -12.75 6.63
CA LEU A 111 -5.44 -11.31 6.87
C LEU A 111 -6.90 -10.86 6.73
N LYS A 112 -7.77 -11.69 6.13
CA LYS A 112 -9.21 -11.38 6.01
C LYS A 112 -9.93 -11.47 7.35
N THR A 113 -9.43 -12.28 8.28
CA THR A 113 -10.11 -12.59 9.56
C THR A 113 -9.30 -12.22 10.79
N VAL A 114 -8.03 -11.83 10.62
CA VAL A 114 -7.17 -11.45 11.74
C VAL A 114 -7.77 -10.30 12.56
N THR A 115 -7.70 -10.42 13.88
CA THR A 115 -8.19 -9.44 14.85
C THR A 115 -7.02 -8.71 15.54
N LEU A 116 -7.31 -7.61 16.27
CA LEU A 116 -6.28 -6.92 17.05
C LEU A 116 -5.67 -7.83 18.12
N GLN A 117 -6.50 -8.63 18.79
CA GLN A 117 -6.04 -9.58 19.80
C GLN A 117 -5.09 -10.64 19.20
N ASP A 118 -5.32 -11.07 17.96
CA ASP A 118 -4.41 -11.97 17.26
C ASP A 118 -3.06 -11.28 16.98
N ILE A 119 -3.06 -9.97 16.70
CA ILE A 119 -1.83 -9.21 16.50
C ILE A 119 -1.06 -9.04 17.82
N ASP A 120 -1.74 -8.82 18.93
CA ASP A 120 -1.07 -8.73 20.25
C ASP A 120 -0.47 -10.06 20.69
N THR A 121 -1.18 -11.17 20.41
CA THR A 121 -0.77 -12.50 20.90
C THR A 121 0.19 -13.23 19.96
N LEU A 122 -0.01 -13.12 18.65
CA LEU A 122 0.76 -13.83 17.62
C LEU A 122 1.63 -12.87 16.80
N GLY A 123 1.24 -11.60 16.71
CA GLY A 123 1.85 -10.59 15.87
C GLY A 123 2.97 -9.81 16.53
N GLY A 124 3.72 -10.37 17.49
CA GLY A 124 4.86 -9.67 18.13
C GLY A 124 5.92 -9.12 17.15
N ARG A 125 5.91 -9.59 15.90
CA ARG A 125 6.75 -9.07 14.78
C ARG A 125 6.21 -7.79 14.15
N VAL A 126 4.92 -7.49 14.31
CA VAL A 126 4.23 -6.35 13.70
C VAL A 126 3.46 -5.48 14.70
N ALA A 127 3.39 -5.89 15.97
CA ALA A 127 2.72 -5.16 17.05
C ALA A 127 3.30 -3.76 17.32
N SER A 128 4.55 -3.52 16.90
CA SER A 128 5.20 -2.20 16.97
C SER A 128 6.10 -1.94 15.75
N VAL A 129 6.46 -0.68 15.52
CA VAL A 129 7.46 -0.32 14.48
C VAL A 129 8.81 -0.94 14.79
N TYR A 130 9.21 -0.95 16.06
CA TYR A 130 10.40 -1.66 16.54
C TYR A 130 10.37 -3.14 16.15
N GLY A 131 9.24 -3.83 16.40
CA GLY A 131 9.03 -5.23 15.99
C GLY A 131 9.21 -5.41 14.49
N CYS A 132 8.62 -4.52 13.68
CA CYS A 132 8.71 -4.61 12.22
C CYS A 132 10.15 -4.48 11.71
N VAL A 133 10.94 -3.58 12.29
CA VAL A 133 12.32 -3.33 11.84
C VAL A 133 13.27 -4.41 12.35
N SER A 134 13.15 -4.82 13.61
CA SER A 134 13.98 -5.88 14.20
C SER A 134 13.83 -7.23 13.50
N ASN A 135 12.62 -7.55 13.04
CA ASN A 135 12.35 -8.76 12.25
C ASN A 135 12.66 -8.62 10.75
N GLY A 136 13.21 -7.48 10.31
CA GLY A 136 13.60 -7.24 8.92
C GLY A 136 12.44 -7.06 7.94
N ILE A 137 11.21 -6.85 8.43
CA ILE A 137 10.04 -6.55 7.61
C ILE A 137 10.16 -5.15 7.00
N LEU A 138 10.58 -4.20 7.84
CA LEU A 138 10.86 -2.83 7.44
C LEU A 138 12.37 -2.54 7.52
N PRO A 139 12.93 -1.74 6.60
CA PRO A 139 14.34 -1.34 6.68
C PRO A 139 14.59 -0.42 7.87
N ALA A 140 15.79 -0.48 8.45
CA ALA A 140 16.17 0.40 9.54
C ALA A 140 16.22 1.88 9.10
N VAL A 141 15.66 2.75 9.93
CA VAL A 141 15.70 4.22 9.80
C VAL A 141 16.28 4.80 11.08
N PRO A 142 16.98 5.95 11.06
CA PRO A 142 17.50 6.52 12.30
C PRO A 142 16.41 6.73 13.35
N GLY A 143 16.65 6.39 14.62
CA GLY A 143 15.67 6.56 15.71
C GLY A 143 14.54 5.53 15.75
N TRP A 144 14.61 4.46 14.96
CA TRP A 144 13.62 3.38 14.97
C TRP A 144 13.53 2.61 16.31
N GLU A 145 14.59 2.66 17.11
CA GLU A 145 14.70 1.95 18.40
C GLU A 145 13.76 2.53 19.47
N GLU A 146 13.36 3.79 19.34
CA GLU A 146 12.48 4.48 20.30
C GLU A 146 10.98 4.34 19.94
N MET A 147 10.66 3.68 18.82
CA MET A 147 9.30 3.54 18.28
C MET A 147 8.66 2.22 18.75
N GLU A 148 8.35 2.17 20.04
CA GLU A 148 7.81 1.01 20.74
C GLU A 148 6.29 1.04 20.94
N GLY A 149 5.57 2.00 20.33
CA GLY A 149 4.12 2.07 20.41
C GLY A 149 3.46 0.75 19.99
N GLU A 150 2.55 0.25 20.83
CA GLU A 150 1.81 -1.00 20.62
C GLU A 150 0.50 -0.73 19.87
N ILE A 151 0.08 -1.69 19.04
CA ILE A 151 -1.12 -1.59 18.19
C ILE A 151 -2.41 -1.40 18.99
#